data_AF-A0A7K9FZ45-F1
#
_entry.id   AF-A0A7K9FZ45-F1
#
_cell.length_a   1.000
_cell.length_b   1.000
_cell.length_c   1.000
_cell.angle_alpha   90.00
_cell.angle_beta   90.00
_cell.angle_gamma   90.00
#
_symmetry.space_group_name_H-M   'P 1'
#
loop_
_entity.id
_entity.type
_entity.pdbx_description
1 polymer ?
#
loop_
_entity_poly.entity_id
_entity_poly.type
_entity_poly.pdbx_seq_one_letter_code
_entity_poly.pdbx_strand_id
1 'polypeptide(L)'
;QTYYHQLERKQAEEELLGGRNKQEPPKLITPFIQKVETYDSVVRIAGSLGQVAVSTCYSPRRAIDAVHHALVEEAAGSHRLRALHRIEKLFLQLLEVEEMQRKMPLAPEEEQPCCQEQKSQEVERIYQVLKIRACSSEEEAEDEFLQLLCVRKGKKLTARLLPHLTQEQAEKMLLTITHHLPFLMKKDVLDE
;
A
#
# COMPACT_ATOMS: atom_id res chain seq x y z
N GLN A 1 -7.51 -27.93 -31.97
CA GLN A 1 -8.03 -27.16 -33.11
C GLN A 1 -8.49 -28.07 -34.26
N THR A 2 -7.70 -29.06 -34.67
CA THR A 2 -8.04 -30.04 -35.74
C THR A 2 -9.37 -30.76 -35.56
N TYR A 3 -9.73 -31.11 -34.32
CA TYR A 3 -11.00 -31.75 -33.99
C TYR A 3 -12.23 -30.93 -34.43
N TYR A 4 -12.25 -29.63 -34.15
CA TYR A 4 -13.38 -28.75 -34.48
C TYR A 4 -13.50 -28.54 -35.99
N HIS A 5 -12.37 -28.38 -36.69
CA HIS A 5 -12.37 -28.29 -38.15
C HIS A 5 -12.88 -29.56 -38.84
N GLN A 6 -12.59 -30.74 -38.29
CA GLN A 6 -13.15 -32.00 -38.81
C GLN A 6 -14.66 -32.09 -38.57
N LEU A 7 -15.15 -31.55 -37.46
CA LEU A 7 -16.57 -31.50 -37.13
C LEU A 7 -17.33 -30.58 -38.09
N GLU A 8 -16.79 -29.37 -38.33
CA GLU A 8 -17.34 -28.39 -39.28
C GLU A 8 -17.38 -28.94 -40.71
N ARG A 9 -16.32 -29.63 -41.14
CA ARG A 9 -16.25 -30.22 -42.47
C ARG A 9 -17.29 -31.33 -42.67
N LYS A 10 -17.47 -32.19 -41.65
CA LYS A 10 -18.51 -33.23 -41.66
C LYS A 10 -19.92 -32.64 -41.71
N GLN A 11 -20.18 -31.58 -40.95
CA GLN A 11 -21.46 -30.86 -41.00
C GLN A 11 -21.72 -30.26 -42.40
N ALA A 12 -20.71 -29.65 -43.02
CA ALA A 12 -20.83 -29.10 -44.37
C ALA A 12 -21.06 -30.19 -45.45
N GLU A 13 -20.40 -31.34 -45.34
CA GLU A 13 -20.60 -32.50 -46.23
C GLU A 13 -22.04 -33.06 -46.11
N GLU A 14 -22.62 -33.07 -44.90
CA GLU A 14 -23.98 -33.56 -44.62
C GLU A 14 -25.08 -32.59 -45.11
N GLU A 15 -24.82 -31.28 -45.11
CA GLU A 15 -25.72 -30.27 -45.68
C GLU A 15 -25.82 -30.35 -47.22
N LEU A 16 -24.72 -30.69 -47.91
CA LEU A 16 -24.68 -30.85 -49.37
C LEU A 16 -25.46 -32.07 -49.86
N LEU A 17 -25.58 -33.11 -49.03
CA LEU A 17 -26.31 -34.34 -49.33
C LEU A 17 -27.83 -34.23 -49.10
N GLY A 18 -28.35 -33.05 -48.76
CA GLY A 18 -29.79 -32.78 -48.63
C GLY A 18 -30.46 -33.45 -47.43
N GLY A 19 -29.67 -33.98 -46.47
CA GLY A 19 -30.14 -34.70 -45.29
C GLY A 19 -30.70 -33.81 -44.17
N ARG A 20 -31.29 -32.66 -44.49
CA ARG A 20 -31.75 -31.67 -43.49
C ARG A 20 -33.11 -32.00 -42.87
N ASN A 21 -33.41 -33.28 -42.66
CA ASN A 21 -34.64 -33.69 -41.99
C ASN A 21 -34.34 -34.24 -40.59
N LYS A 22 -34.39 -33.31 -39.60
CA LYS A 22 -34.66 -33.55 -38.16
C LYS A 22 -33.52 -33.94 -37.22
N GLN A 23 -32.34 -33.34 -37.32
CA GLN A 23 -31.46 -33.25 -36.14
C GLN A 23 -31.29 -31.79 -35.75
N GLU A 24 -32.03 -31.37 -34.72
CA GLU A 24 -31.69 -30.13 -34.02
C GLU A 24 -30.24 -30.26 -33.54
N PRO A 25 -29.41 -29.21 -33.66
CA PRO A 25 -28.08 -29.24 -33.06
C PRO A 25 -28.26 -29.64 -31.59
N PRO A 26 -27.42 -30.56 -31.06
CA PRO A 26 -27.60 -31.06 -29.70
C PRO A 26 -27.67 -29.86 -28.77
N LYS A 27 -28.87 -29.56 -28.28
CA LYS A 27 -29.11 -28.47 -27.35
C LYS A 27 -28.30 -28.81 -26.12
N LEU A 28 -27.37 -27.94 -25.74
CA LEU A 28 -26.74 -28.05 -24.44
C LEU A 28 -27.86 -27.94 -23.40
N ILE A 29 -28.29 -29.08 -22.87
CA ILE A 29 -29.15 -29.13 -21.71
C ILE A 29 -28.26 -28.68 -20.57
N THR A 30 -28.27 -27.39 -20.28
CA THR A 30 -27.75 -26.90 -19.01
C THR A 30 -28.73 -27.41 -17.94
N PRO A 31 -28.27 -28.21 -16.96
CA PRO A 31 -29.13 -28.49 -15.82
C PRO A 31 -29.56 -27.14 -15.25
N PHE A 32 -30.86 -27.00 -14.96
CA PHE A 32 -31.34 -25.84 -14.24
C PHE A 32 -30.71 -25.88 -12.85
N ILE A 33 -29.64 -25.11 -12.67
CA ILE A 33 -29.00 -24.95 -11.38
C ILE A 33 -29.91 -24.00 -10.59
N GLN A 34 -30.43 -24.46 -9.46
CA GLN A 34 -31.21 -23.58 -8.59
C GLN A 34 -30.29 -22.47 -8.09
N LYS A 35 -30.71 -21.21 -8.25
CA LYS A 35 -29.98 -20.06 -7.73
C LYS A 35 -29.91 -20.19 -6.20
N VAL A 36 -28.79 -20.66 -5.68
CA VAL A 36 -28.50 -20.61 -4.25
C VAL A 36 -28.23 -19.15 -3.93
N GLU A 37 -29.06 -18.54 -3.07
CA GLU A 37 -29.03 -17.10 -2.80
C GLU A 37 -27.80 -16.66 -2.01
N THR A 38 -27.12 -17.60 -1.33
CA THR A 38 -25.98 -17.32 -0.47
C THR A 38 -24.78 -18.19 -0.83
N TYR A 39 -23.75 -17.55 -1.39
CA TYR A 39 -22.42 -18.12 -1.49
C TYR A 39 -21.43 -17.13 -0.89
N ASP A 40 -20.45 -17.65 -0.14
CA ASP A 40 -19.35 -16.84 0.36
C ASP A 40 -18.48 -16.44 -0.83
N SER A 41 -18.46 -15.14 -1.10
CA SER A 41 -17.75 -14.62 -2.26
C SER A 41 -16.25 -14.59 -2.13
N VAL A 42 -15.77 -14.71 -0.89
CA VAL A 42 -14.36 -14.72 -0.55
C VAL A 42 -14.18 -15.81 0.50
N VAL A 43 -13.34 -16.80 0.19
CA VAL A 43 -13.10 -17.96 1.04
C VAL A 43 -11.62 -18.02 1.40
N ARG A 44 -11.32 -18.28 2.66
CA ARG A 44 -9.96 -18.55 3.13
C ARG A 44 -9.73 -20.06 3.11
N ILE A 45 -8.90 -20.52 2.18
CA ILE A 45 -8.52 -21.93 2.08
C ILE A 45 -7.44 -22.21 3.13
N ALA A 46 -7.60 -23.26 3.92
CA ALA A 46 -6.61 -23.62 4.92
C ALA A 46 -5.25 -23.89 4.23
N GLY A 47 -4.19 -23.23 4.69
CA GLY A 47 -2.84 -23.34 4.12
C GLY A 47 -2.53 -22.38 2.96
N SER A 48 -3.46 -21.53 2.52
CA SER A 48 -3.16 -20.47 1.53
C SER A 48 -2.62 -19.20 2.20
N LEU A 49 -1.74 -18.47 1.50
CA LEU A 49 -1.19 -17.19 1.96
C LEU A 49 -2.24 -16.06 1.97
N GLY A 50 -3.35 -16.23 1.26
CA GLY A 50 -4.37 -15.20 1.10
C GLY A 50 -5.79 -15.75 0.95
N GLN A 51 -6.71 -14.85 0.64
CA GLN A 51 -8.12 -15.15 0.40
C GLN A 51 -8.37 -15.42 -1.10
N VAL A 52 -9.31 -16.30 -1.42
CA VAL A 52 -9.67 -16.66 -2.80
C VAL A 52 -11.09 -16.17 -3.10
N ALA A 53 -11.24 -15.39 -4.18
CA ALA A 53 -12.54 -14.95 -4.65
C ALA A 53 -13.25 -16.08 -5.41
N VAL A 54 -14.53 -16.31 -5.11
CA VAL A 54 -15.35 -17.34 -5.75
C VAL A 54 -16.41 -16.67 -6.63
N SER A 55 -16.45 -17.06 -7.90
CA SER A 55 -17.44 -16.58 -8.87
C SER A 55 -18.38 -17.71 -9.28
N THR A 56 -19.65 -17.40 -9.40
CA THR A 56 -20.69 -18.35 -9.84
C THR A 56 -21.08 -18.07 -11.29
N CYS A 57 -21.71 -19.04 -11.95
CA CYS A 57 -22.30 -18.85 -13.28
C CYS A 57 -23.39 -17.76 -13.31
N TYR A 58 -23.93 -17.36 -12.15
CA TYR A 58 -24.92 -16.28 -12.01
C TYR A 58 -24.30 -14.90 -11.76
N SER A 59 -23.00 -14.82 -11.48
CA SER A 59 -22.32 -13.58 -11.12
C SER A 59 -20.91 -13.47 -11.71
N PRO A 60 -20.70 -13.72 -13.01
CA PRO A 60 -19.37 -13.83 -13.60
C PRO A 60 -18.54 -12.54 -13.48
N ARG A 61 -19.19 -11.36 -13.45
CA ARG A 61 -18.53 -10.05 -13.36
C ARG A 61 -17.73 -9.85 -12.06
N ARG A 62 -18.07 -10.56 -10.97
CA ARG A 62 -17.37 -10.44 -9.68
C ARG A 62 -15.89 -10.81 -9.75
N ALA A 63 -15.53 -11.79 -10.59
CA ALA A 63 -14.13 -12.16 -10.80
C ALA A 63 -13.34 -11.05 -11.50
N ILE A 64 -13.99 -10.21 -12.30
CA ILE A 64 -13.38 -9.12 -13.07
C ILE A 64 -13.19 -7.89 -12.17
N ASP A 65 -14.21 -7.56 -11.36
CA ASP A 65 -14.13 -6.43 -10.43
C ASP A 65 -13.13 -6.70 -9.29
N ALA A 66 -12.96 -7.96 -8.86
CA ALA A 66 -11.96 -8.35 -7.88
C ALA A 66 -10.52 -8.02 -8.33
N VAL A 67 -10.21 -8.11 -9.63
CA VAL A 67 -8.89 -7.74 -10.18
C VAL A 67 -8.65 -6.24 -10.05
N HIS A 68 -9.68 -5.41 -10.22
CA HIS A 68 -9.55 -3.96 -10.08
C HIS A 68 -9.34 -3.54 -8.63
N HIS A 69 -9.99 -4.22 -7.67
CA HIS A 69 -9.76 -3.98 -6.24
C HIS A 69 -8.34 -4.39 -5.79
N ALA A 70 -7.81 -5.51 -6.30
CA ALA A 70 -6.45 -5.94 -5.99
C ALA A 70 -5.39 -4.92 -6.46
N LEU A 71 -5.54 -4.34 -7.65
CA LEU A 71 -4.60 -3.35 -8.18
C LEU A 71 -4.61 -2.03 -7.37
N VAL A 72 -5.77 -1.60 -6.87
CA VAL A 72 -5.89 -0.41 -6.03
C VAL A 72 -5.32 -0.64 -4.63
N GLU A 73 -5.53 -1.83 -4.04
CA GLU A 73 -4.89 -2.20 -2.77
C GLU A 73 -3.37 -2.37 -2.89
N GLU A 74 -2.86 -2.92 -4.00
CA GLU A 74 -1.41 -3.04 -4.21
C GLU A 74 -0.74 -1.67 -4.34
N ALA A 75 -1.37 -0.72 -5.03
CA ALA A 75 -0.86 0.66 -5.14
C ALA A 75 -0.88 1.37 -3.77
N ALA A 76 -2.00 1.33 -3.05
CA ALA A 76 -2.11 1.93 -1.71
C ALA A 76 -1.18 1.25 -0.68
N GLY A 77 -1.03 -0.08 -0.77
CA GLY A 77 -0.10 -0.87 0.02
C GLY A 77 1.36 -0.50 -0.25
N SER A 78 1.72 -0.23 -1.51
CA SER A 78 3.06 0.21 -1.90
C SER A 78 3.43 1.58 -1.30
N HIS A 79 2.51 2.54 -1.31
CA HIS A 79 2.74 3.85 -0.69
C HIS A 79 2.93 3.75 0.83
N ARG A 80 2.07 2.97 1.51
CA ARG A 80 2.20 2.71 2.95
C ARG A 80 3.50 2.00 3.28
N LEU A 81 3.87 0.97 2.51
CA LEU A 81 5.12 0.23 2.71
C LEU A 81 6.34 1.13 2.53
N ARG A 82 6.32 2.03 1.52
CA ARG A 82 7.38 3.02 1.31
C ARG A 82 7.51 3.98 2.49
N ALA A 83 6.39 4.47 3.01
CA ALA A 83 6.38 5.35 4.19
C ALA A 83 6.96 4.64 5.42
N LEU A 84 6.55 3.39 5.67
CA LEU A 84 7.07 2.58 6.77
C LEU A 84 8.57 2.30 6.63
N HIS A 85 9.03 1.92 5.44
CA HIS A 85 10.45 1.70 5.20
C HIS A 85 11.27 2.98 5.42
N ARG A 86 10.78 4.13 4.96
CA ARG A 86 11.42 5.43 5.20
C ARG A 86 11.46 5.77 6.69
N ILE A 87 10.40 5.50 7.44
CA ILE A 87 10.37 5.66 8.91
C ILE A 87 11.46 4.81 9.55
N GLU A 88 11.58 3.53 9.19
CA GLU A 88 12.62 2.64 9.74
C GLU A 88 14.02 3.19 9.49
N LYS A 89 14.31 3.62 8.25
CA LYS A 89 15.61 4.19 7.91
C LYS A 89 15.94 5.44 8.71
N LEU A 90 14.99 6.38 8.81
CA LEU A 90 15.17 7.61 9.59
C LEU A 90 15.32 7.33 11.09
N PHE A 91 14.62 6.32 11.60
CA PHE A 91 14.70 5.94 13.00
C PHE A 91 16.07 5.39 13.36
N LEU A 92 16.70 4.61 12.47
CA LEU A 92 18.08 4.15 12.66
C LEU A 92 19.06 5.33 12.71
N GLN A 93 18.95 6.30 11.79
CA GLN A 93 19.78 7.50 11.82
C GLN A 93 19.58 8.32 13.10
N LEU A 94 18.35 8.44 13.58
CA LEU A 94 18.06 9.11 14.86
C LEU A 94 18.71 8.40 16.05
N LEU A 95 18.74 7.06 16.05
CA LEU A 95 19.41 6.30 17.10
C LEU A 95 20.93 6.54 17.10
N GLU A 96 21.54 6.70 15.93
CA GLU A 96 22.96 7.07 15.81
C GLU A 96 23.22 8.46 16.42
N VAL A 97 22.37 9.46 16.14
CA VAL A 97 22.45 10.80 16.74
C VAL A 97 22.36 10.77 18.26
N GLU A 98 21.41 10.00 18.80
CA GLU A 98 21.23 9.84 20.24
C GLU A 98 22.42 9.10 20.89
N GLU A 99 22.99 8.13 20.19
CA GLU A 99 24.18 7.41 20.64
C GLU A 99 25.41 8.33 20.64
N MET A 100 25.61 9.14 19.60
CA MET A 100 26.67 10.16 19.56
C MET A 100 26.54 11.13 20.73
N GLN A 101 25.32 11.59 21.03
CA GLN A 101 25.07 12.45 22.18
C GLN A 101 25.36 11.76 23.52
N ARG A 102 25.02 10.47 23.66
CA ARG A 102 25.32 9.69 24.87
C ARG A 102 26.82 9.48 25.06
N LYS A 103 27.56 9.29 23.97
CA LYS A 103 29.03 9.07 23.98
C LYS A 103 29.83 10.37 24.12
N MET A 104 29.26 11.53 23.79
CA MET A 104 29.92 12.83 23.84
C MET A 104 30.67 13.11 25.17
N PRO A 105 30.08 12.89 26.36
CA PRO A 105 30.75 13.20 27.62
C PRO A 105 31.89 12.23 27.97
N LEU A 106 31.97 11.09 27.28
CA LEU A 106 33.00 10.06 27.47
C LEU A 106 34.18 10.24 26.51
N ALA A 107 34.04 11.11 25.50
CA ALA A 107 35.07 11.37 24.50
C ALA A 107 36.15 12.33 25.04
N PRO A 108 37.40 12.22 24.54
CA PRO A 108 38.47 13.17 24.86
C PRO A 108 38.03 14.61 24.57
N GLU A 109 38.41 15.57 25.43
CA GLU A 109 38.02 16.98 25.29
C GLU A 109 38.40 17.58 23.92
N GLU A 110 39.48 17.09 23.32
CA GLU A 110 40.00 17.50 22.01
C GLU A 110 39.11 17.05 20.84
N GLU A 111 38.38 15.94 20.98
CA GLU A 111 37.53 15.35 19.93
C GLU A 111 36.06 15.77 20.03
N GLN A 112 35.63 16.31 21.18
CA GLN A 112 34.26 16.75 21.43
C GLN A 112 33.72 17.74 20.38
N PRO A 113 34.47 18.76 19.90
CA PRO A 113 33.98 19.69 18.89
C PRO A 113 33.67 18.99 17.55
N CYS A 114 34.53 18.05 17.14
CA CYS A 114 34.35 17.29 15.90
C CYS A 114 33.13 16.36 16.00
N CYS A 115 32.96 15.68 17.14
CA CYS A 115 31.78 14.84 17.39
C CYS A 115 30.48 15.64 17.40
N GLN A 116 30.48 16.86 17.95
CA GLN A 116 29.32 17.75 17.94
C GLN A 116 28.96 18.18 16.52
N GLU A 117 29.96 18.50 15.69
CA GLU A 117 29.75 18.86 14.30
C GLU A 117 29.17 17.69 13.50
N GLN A 118 29.72 16.48 13.66
CA GLN A 118 29.19 15.27 13.02
C GLN A 118 27.74 14.98 13.42
N LYS A 119 27.41 15.12 14.71
CA LYS A 119 26.03 15.01 15.20
C LYS A 119 25.12 16.04 14.52
N SER A 120 25.54 17.30 14.47
CA SER A 120 24.76 18.39 13.85
C SER A 120 24.50 18.09 12.37
N GLN A 121 25.52 17.60 11.65
CA GLN A 121 25.38 17.20 10.25
C GLN A 121 24.40 16.03 10.06
N GLU A 122 24.38 15.04 10.96
CA GLU A 122 23.38 13.95 10.88
C GLU A 122 21.97 14.44 11.14
N VAL A 123 21.78 15.33 12.13
CA VAL A 123 20.47 15.95 12.38
C VAL A 123 19.98 16.73 11.16
N GLU A 124 20.87 17.51 10.54
CA GLU A 124 20.59 18.26 9.32
C GLU A 124 20.20 17.32 8.17
N ARG A 125 20.91 16.19 7.99
CA ARG A 125 20.56 15.16 7.01
C ARG A 125 19.17 14.59 7.27
N ILE A 126 18.85 14.23 8.51
CA ILE A 126 17.51 13.72 8.88
C ILE A 126 16.43 14.75 8.54
N TYR A 127 16.64 16.02 8.91
CA TYR A 127 15.70 17.10 8.66
C TYR A 127 15.45 17.33 7.16
N GLN A 128 16.50 17.32 6.34
CA GLN A 128 16.39 17.44 4.89
C GLN A 128 15.64 16.25 4.28
N VAL A 129 15.92 15.03 4.75
CA VAL A 129 15.24 13.82 4.27
C VAL A 129 13.76 13.83 4.62
N LEU A 130 13.33 14.44 5.73
CA LEU A 130 11.91 14.60 6.08
C LEU A 130 11.13 15.43 5.05
N LYS A 131 11.80 16.31 4.28
CA LYS A 131 11.21 17.17 3.23
C LYS A 131 10.01 17.97 3.73
N ILE A 132 10.15 18.64 4.87
CA ILE A 132 9.08 19.45 5.47
C ILE A 132 8.78 20.65 4.55
N ARG A 133 7.62 20.59 3.89
CA ARG A 133 7.14 21.61 2.95
C ARG A 133 5.77 22.12 3.39
N ALA A 134 5.46 23.36 3.01
CA ALA A 134 4.10 23.85 3.05
C ALA A 134 3.32 23.15 1.92
N CYS A 135 2.21 22.51 2.27
CA CYS A 135 1.39 21.75 1.35
C CYS A 135 -0.05 22.26 1.46
N SER A 136 -0.81 22.22 0.37
CA SER A 136 -2.22 22.64 0.40
C SER A 136 -3.10 21.53 1.00
N SER A 137 -4.34 21.85 1.38
CA SER A 137 -5.28 20.86 1.93
C SER A 137 -5.61 19.72 0.95
N GLU A 138 -5.46 19.93 -0.36
CA GLU A 138 -5.73 18.92 -1.38
C GLU A 138 -4.60 17.89 -1.50
N GLU A 139 -3.38 18.28 -1.12
CA GLU A 139 -2.16 17.47 -1.28
C GLU A 139 -1.74 16.73 0.01
N GLU A 140 -2.48 16.88 1.12
CA GLU A 140 -2.13 16.33 2.44
C GLU A 140 -1.95 14.80 2.44
N ALA A 141 -2.74 14.10 1.61
CA ALA A 141 -2.68 12.65 1.47
C ALA A 141 -1.42 12.15 0.74
N GLU A 142 -0.78 13.01 -0.03
CA GLU A 142 0.42 12.67 -0.81
C GLU A 142 1.71 13.16 -0.13
N ASP A 143 1.60 14.10 0.81
CA ASP A 143 2.75 14.67 1.48
C ASP A 143 3.53 13.66 2.32
N GLU A 144 4.82 13.47 1.98
CA GLU A 144 5.64 12.44 2.59
C GLU A 144 5.87 12.65 4.10
N PHE A 145 5.84 13.89 4.59
CA PHE A 145 6.01 14.21 6.01
C PHE A 145 4.70 13.97 6.78
N LEU A 146 3.55 14.39 6.23
CA LEU A 146 2.26 14.13 6.85
C LEU A 146 1.92 12.62 6.86
N GLN A 147 2.26 11.88 5.80
CA GLN A 147 2.11 10.41 5.78
C GLN A 147 2.97 9.74 6.86
N LEU A 148 4.15 10.29 7.18
CA LEU A 148 4.98 9.82 8.29
C LEU A 148 4.29 10.03 9.64
N LEU A 149 3.66 11.19 9.83
CA LEU A 149 2.94 11.53 11.07
C LEU A 149 1.63 10.74 11.25
N CYS A 150 1.06 10.18 10.18
CA CYS A 150 -0.07 9.25 10.26
C CYS A 150 0.30 7.88 10.88
N VAL A 151 1.58 7.63 11.21
CA VAL A 151 2.04 6.37 11.77
C VAL A 151 2.56 6.58 13.19
N ARG A 152 2.15 5.73 14.14
CA ARG A 152 2.62 5.75 15.54
C ARG A 152 4.14 5.88 15.71
N LYS A 153 4.92 5.13 14.94
CA LYS A 153 6.39 5.19 14.99
C LYS A 153 6.95 6.48 14.40
N GLY A 154 6.32 7.03 13.36
CA GLY A 154 6.67 8.33 12.79
C GLY A 154 6.44 9.48 13.77
N LYS A 155 5.31 9.50 14.48
CA LYS A 155 5.07 10.47 15.58
C LYS A 155 6.17 10.41 16.65
N LYS A 156 6.53 9.20 17.10
CA LYS A 156 7.62 8.99 18.07
C LYS A 156 8.97 9.46 17.53
N LEU A 157 9.25 9.24 16.25
CA LEU A 157 10.45 9.74 15.58
C LEU A 157 10.51 11.26 15.63
N THR A 158 9.44 11.95 15.21
CA THR A 158 9.36 13.40 15.21
C THR A 158 9.50 13.98 16.62
N ALA A 159 8.83 13.39 17.62
CA ALA A 159 8.92 13.83 19.01
C ALA A 159 10.33 13.69 19.60
N ARG A 160 11.06 12.63 19.24
CA ARG A 160 12.45 12.41 19.69
C ARG A 160 13.48 13.23 18.91
N LEU A 161 13.19 13.56 17.65
CA LEU A 161 14.04 14.42 16.83
C LEU A 161 13.97 15.88 17.27
N LEU A 162 12.80 16.35 17.70
CA LEU A 162 12.53 17.76 18.03
C LEU A 162 13.58 18.41 18.96
N PRO A 163 14.06 17.77 20.06
CA PRO A 163 15.09 18.34 20.93
C PRO A 163 16.48 18.45 20.32
N HIS A 164 16.71 17.83 19.16
CA HIS A 164 18.00 17.86 18.46
C HIS A 164 18.04 18.92 17.35
N LEU A 165 16.89 19.39 16.89
CA LEU A 165 16.77 20.39 15.83
C LEU A 165 17.19 21.79 16.29
N THR A 166 17.57 22.64 15.34
CA THR A 166 17.70 24.07 15.61
C THR A 166 16.35 24.69 15.90
N GLN A 167 16.32 25.84 16.57
CA GLN A 167 15.08 26.54 16.89
C GLN A 167 14.24 26.83 15.64
N GLU A 168 14.86 27.29 14.55
CA GLU A 168 14.20 27.58 13.28
C GLU A 168 13.57 26.32 12.65
N GLN A 169 14.30 25.20 12.67
CA GLN A 169 13.81 23.92 12.14
C GLN A 169 12.63 23.38 12.96
N ALA A 170 12.74 23.46 14.29
CA ALA A 170 11.68 23.05 15.20
C ALA A 170 10.41 23.90 15.00
N GLU A 171 10.56 25.23 14.88
CA GLU A 171 9.46 26.15 14.63
C GLU A 171 8.76 25.84 13.30
N LYS A 172 9.52 25.71 12.21
CA LYS A 172 8.97 25.36 10.90
C LYS A 172 8.22 24.03 10.94
N MET A 173 8.77 23.01 11.59
CA MET A 173 8.13 21.71 11.75
C MET A 173 6.83 21.79 12.54
N LEU A 174 6.83 22.50 13.67
CA LEU A 174 5.63 22.69 14.49
C LEU A 174 4.56 23.50 13.74
N LEU A 175 4.96 24.52 12.99
CA LEU A 175 4.05 25.31 12.16
C LEU A 175 3.38 24.45 11.07
N THR A 176 4.13 23.55 10.43
CA THR A 176 3.54 22.59 9.48
C THR A 176 2.58 21.62 10.17
N ILE A 177 2.95 21.05 11.33
CA ILE A 177 2.08 20.13 12.07
C ILE A 177 0.78 20.82 12.51
N THR A 178 0.87 22.03 13.03
CA THR A 178 -0.28 22.81 13.51
C THR A 178 -1.21 23.21 12.38
N HIS A 179 -0.67 23.61 11.22
CA HIS A 179 -1.47 23.92 10.03
C HIS A 179 -2.30 22.71 9.55
N HIS A 180 -1.72 21.50 9.61
CA HIS A 180 -2.36 20.25 9.16
C HIS A 180 -2.96 19.42 10.30
N LEU A 181 -3.13 19.99 11.48
CA LEU A 181 -3.64 19.28 12.66
C LEU A 181 -5.01 18.63 12.43
N PRO A 182 -6.00 19.28 11.74
CA PRO A 182 -7.29 18.65 11.48
C PRO A 182 -7.20 17.37 10.64
N PHE A 183 -6.26 17.32 9.69
CA PHE A 183 -6.01 16.13 8.88
C PHE A 183 -5.40 15.01 9.70
N LEU A 184 -4.36 15.33 10.49
CA LEU A 184 -3.67 14.37 11.34
C LEU A 184 -4.61 13.76 12.39
N MET A 185 -5.44 14.58 13.04
CA MET A 185 -6.41 14.10 14.04
C MET A 185 -7.44 13.12 13.45
N LYS A 186 -7.91 13.35 12.21
CA LYS A 186 -8.83 12.41 11.55
C LYS A 186 -8.20 11.04 11.32
N LYS A 187 -6.88 10.99 11.08
CA LYS A 187 -6.13 9.75 10.87
C LYS A 187 -5.71 9.08 12.18
N ASP A 188 -5.68 9.81 13.28
CA ASP A 188 -5.21 9.33 14.59
C ASP A 188 -6.24 8.49 15.36
N VAL A 189 -7.52 8.57 14.99
CA VAL A 189 -8.64 7.88 15.66
C VAL A 189 -8.51 6.35 15.68
N LEU A 190 -7.61 5.78 14.87
CA LEU A 190 -7.36 4.34 14.76
C LEU A 190 -6.12 3.86 15.53
N ASP A 191 -5.34 4.77 16.10
CA ASP A 191 -4.00 4.51 16.68
C ASP A 191 -3.99 4.52 18.23
N GLU A 192 -5.13 4.86 18.87
CA GLU A 192 -5.35 4.82 20.33
C GLU A 192 -5.75 3.42 20.85
#